data_AF-A0A4S2LZ23-F1
#
_entry.id   AF-A0A4S2LZ23-F1
#
_cell.length_a   1.000
_cell.length_b   1.000
_cell.length_c   1.000
_cell.angle_alpha   90.00
_cell.angle_beta   90.00
_cell.angle_gamma   90.00
#
_symmetry.space_group_name_H-M   'P 1'
#
loop_
_entity.id
_entity.type
_entity.pdbx_description
1 polymer ?
#
loop_
_entity_poly.entity_id
_entity_poly.type
_entity_poly.pdbx_seq_one_letter_code
_entity_poly.pdbx_strand_id
1 'polypeptide(L)'
;MCKAVSSTVIVLINIPFVVISLILITVGALIKWNQELIASRIVPVLLGPDAKDDVRDAMRQLVMEIFKLLGPVGLAIFIFGVFLFVLTFCGIFGVCCKSKVLLGTYATLLLVLFLALLIVTIVFGTRASWFRSQVQEIFKTFIVESYKMDNDNQSSDPITQLIDMIQQNQRCCGSYNYQDYTENESFKAQSYNIPASCCADPTDKNCWSKPTSMNSYMNTGCFDTLWNVIDENLKIVLYILIGMLVLSFLFAVLAIYLLTRYAREELLMV
;
A
#
# COMPACT_ATOMS: atom_id res chain seq x y z
N MET A 1 24.27 -26.50 -23.58
CA MET A 1 23.91 -25.07 -23.71
C MET A 1 22.71 -24.69 -22.85
N CYS A 2 21.54 -25.36 -22.94
CA CYS A 2 20.34 -24.93 -22.20
C CYS A 2 20.50 -24.82 -20.67
N LYS A 3 21.28 -25.69 -20.03
CA LYS A 3 21.53 -25.63 -18.57
C LYS A 3 22.24 -24.33 -18.15
N ALA A 4 23.35 -24.00 -18.80
CA ALA A 4 24.12 -22.79 -18.49
C ALA A 4 23.28 -21.53 -18.72
N VAL A 5 22.53 -21.49 -19.83
CA VAL A 5 21.63 -20.35 -20.13
C VAL A 5 20.55 -20.19 -19.07
N SER A 6 19.83 -21.26 -18.70
CA SER A 6 18.80 -21.19 -17.66
C SER A 6 19.35 -20.76 -16.30
N SER A 7 20.53 -21.25 -15.92
CA SER A 7 21.22 -20.85 -14.69
C SER A 7 21.60 -19.35 -14.71
N THR A 8 22.20 -18.88 -15.81
CA THR A 8 22.58 -17.47 -15.96
C THR A 8 21.36 -16.55 -15.92
N VAL A 9 20.25 -16.92 -16.58
CA VAL A 9 19.02 -16.11 -16.61
C VAL A 9 18.42 -15.95 -15.21
N ILE A 10 18.29 -17.04 -14.43
CA ILE A 10 17.72 -16.97 -13.07
C ILE A 10 18.59 -16.09 -12.17
N VAL A 11 19.92 -16.25 -12.21
CA VAL A 11 20.82 -15.48 -11.37
C VAL A 11 20.81 -14.00 -11.76
N LEU A 12 20.95 -13.69 -13.06
CA LEU A 12 21.06 -12.32 -13.54
C LEU A 12 19.78 -11.51 -13.26
N ILE A 13 18.60 -12.11 -13.43
CA ILE A 13 17.35 -11.39 -13.18
C ILE A 13 17.09 -11.25 -11.67
N ASN A 14 17.47 -12.21 -10.83
CA ASN A 14 17.23 -12.10 -9.38
C ASN A 14 18.14 -11.10 -8.66
N ILE A 15 19.31 -10.76 -9.20
CA ILE A 15 20.22 -9.77 -8.60
C ILE A 15 19.54 -8.41 -8.33
N PRO A 16 18.90 -7.74 -9.30
CA PRO A 16 18.21 -6.48 -9.02
C PRO A 16 17.06 -6.65 -8.01
N PHE A 17 16.35 -7.79 -8.02
CA PHE A 17 15.30 -8.03 -7.03
C PHE A 17 15.85 -8.20 -5.61
N VAL A 18 17.06 -8.74 -5.42
CA VAL A 18 17.73 -8.73 -4.11
C VAL A 18 17.95 -7.30 -3.64
N VAL A 19 18.50 -6.44 -4.50
CA VAL A 19 18.75 -5.02 -4.15
C VAL A 19 17.44 -4.33 -3.78
N ILE A 20 16.39 -4.50 -4.60
CA ILE A 20 15.06 -3.96 -4.32
C ILE A 20 14.53 -4.49 -2.98
N SER A 21 14.65 -5.79 -2.71
CA SER A 21 14.16 -6.38 -1.46
C SER A 21 14.88 -5.82 -0.22
N LEU A 22 16.19 -5.59 -0.29
CA LEU A 22 16.95 -4.96 0.80
C LEU A 22 16.54 -3.50 1.02
N ILE A 23 16.25 -2.76 -0.05
CA ILE A 23 15.70 -1.41 0.04
C ILE A 23 14.32 -1.45 0.72
N LEU A 24 13.44 -2.36 0.33
CA LEU A 24 12.11 -2.49 0.94
C LEU A 24 12.20 -2.88 2.42
N ILE A 25 13.08 -3.81 2.79
CA ILE A 25 13.32 -4.19 4.19
C ILE A 25 13.79 -3.00 5.00
N THR A 26 14.80 -2.27 4.50
CA THR A 26 15.37 -1.13 5.22
C THR A 26 14.35 0.01 5.35
N VAL A 27 13.67 0.39 4.27
CA VAL A 27 12.63 1.43 4.29
C VAL A 27 11.46 1.03 5.18
N GLY A 28 10.95 -0.20 5.05
CA GLY A 28 9.85 -0.70 5.89
C GLY A 28 10.20 -0.74 7.37
N ALA A 29 11.42 -1.20 7.70
CA ALA A 29 11.91 -1.21 9.08
C ALA A 29 12.08 0.21 9.64
N LEU A 30 12.60 1.14 8.84
CA LEU A 30 12.74 2.55 9.22
C LEU A 30 11.37 3.18 9.52
N ILE A 31 10.38 2.99 8.64
CA ILE A 31 9.02 3.51 8.83
C ILE A 31 8.36 2.92 10.08
N LYS A 32 8.58 1.62 10.36
CA LYS A 32 7.91 0.93 11.47
C LYS A 32 8.57 1.18 12.83
N TRP A 33 9.89 1.12 12.91
CA TRP A 33 10.61 1.09 14.19
C TRP A 33 11.45 2.34 14.47
N ASN A 34 11.73 3.19 13.49
CA ASN A 34 12.71 4.27 13.64
C ASN A 34 12.15 5.67 13.31
N GLN A 35 10.88 5.87 13.64
CA GLN A 35 10.11 7.08 13.34
C GLN A 35 10.75 8.35 13.92
N GLU A 36 11.25 8.26 15.16
CA GLU A 36 11.97 9.35 15.86
C GLU A 36 13.22 9.79 15.09
N LEU A 37 14.02 8.84 14.59
CA LEU A 37 15.23 9.17 13.84
C LEU A 37 14.85 9.89 12.54
N ILE A 38 13.80 9.42 11.86
CA ILE A 38 13.34 10.04 10.62
C ILE A 38 12.86 11.47 10.89
N ALA A 39 12.03 11.68 11.92
CA ALA A 39 11.58 13.01 12.33
C ALA A 39 12.75 13.93 12.67
N SER A 40 13.76 13.43 13.39
CA SER A 40 14.95 14.21 13.75
C SER A 40 15.78 14.69 12.56
N ARG A 41 15.74 13.95 11.44
CA ARG A 41 16.52 14.22 10.21
C ARG A 41 15.74 15.02 9.17
N ILE A 42 14.45 14.73 9.00
CA ILE A 42 13.62 15.38 7.98
C ILE A 42 13.26 16.80 8.39
N VAL A 43 12.95 17.03 9.67
CA VAL A 43 12.45 18.34 10.12
C VAL A 43 13.44 19.50 9.86
N PRO A 44 14.75 19.38 10.14
CA PRO A 44 15.71 20.42 9.78
C PRO A 44 15.82 20.69 8.27
N VAL A 45 15.61 19.65 7.44
CA VAL A 45 15.62 19.79 5.97
C VAL A 45 14.38 20.53 5.47
N LEU A 46 13.22 20.28 6.07
CA LEU A 46 11.95 20.92 5.68
C LEU A 46 11.88 22.39 6.10
N LEU A 47 12.35 22.73 7.31
CA LEU A 47 12.21 24.07 7.87
C LEU A 47 13.44 24.96 7.63
N GLY A 48 14.57 24.38 7.24
CA GLY A 48 15.85 25.09 7.14
C GLY A 48 16.49 25.37 8.51
N PRO A 49 17.75 25.85 8.52
CA PRO A 49 18.52 26.05 9.74
C PRO A 49 17.96 27.17 10.65
N ASP A 50 17.32 28.19 10.08
CA ASP A 50 16.87 29.41 10.77
C ASP A 50 15.49 29.30 11.45
N ALA A 51 14.84 28.13 11.38
CA ALA A 51 13.54 27.93 11.99
C ALA A 51 13.61 27.92 13.53
N LYS A 52 12.67 28.62 14.16
CA LYS A 52 12.50 28.66 15.62
C LYS A 52 12.25 27.26 16.20
N ASP A 53 12.76 27.01 17.40
CA ASP A 53 12.64 25.71 18.07
C ASP A 53 11.18 25.29 18.31
N ASP A 54 10.29 26.23 18.66
CA ASP A 54 8.85 25.95 18.81
C ASP A 54 8.21 25.37 17.53
N VAL A 55 8.58 25.91 16.37
CA VAL A 55 8.08 25.44 15.06
C VAL A 55 8.67 24.07 14.73
N ARG A 56 9.95 23.86 15.09
CA ARG A 56 10.64 22.58 14.89
C ARG A 56 9.99 21.46 15.71
N ASP A 57 9.63 21.74 16.95
CA ASP A 57 9.00 20.75 17.83
C ASP A 57 7.56 20.46 17.43
N ALA A 58 6.79 21.47 17.01
CA ALA A 58 5.47 21.27 16.40
C ALA A 58 5.56 20.39 15.14
N MET A 59 6.52 20.66 14.25
CA MET A 59 6.72 19.87 13.04
C MET A 59 7.16 18.43 13.35
N ARG A 60 7.99 18.21 14.38
CA ARG A 60 8.34 16.86 14.82
C ARG A 60 7.11 16.07 15.28
N GLN A 61 6.23 16.69 16.07
CA GLN A 61 4.99 16.06 16.51
C GLN A 61 4.12 15.64 15.32
N LEU A 62 3.90 16.54 14.36
CA LEU A 62 3.12 16.25 13.14
C LEU A 62 3.75 15.09 12.34
N VAL A 63 5.07 15.11 12.14
CA VAL A 63 5.78 14.05 11.41
C VAL A 63 5.64 12.70 12.12
N MET A 64 5.71 12.67 13.45
CA MET A 64 5.54 11.42 14.21
C MET A 64 4.11 10.86 14.13
N GLU A 65 3.09 11.72 14.15
CA GLU A 65 1.70 11.27 13.96
C GLU A 65 1.51 10.63 12.59
N ILE A 66 2.03 11.28 11.53
CA ILE A 66 2.03 10.73 10.17
C ILE A 66 2.73 9.37 10.12
N PHE A 67 3.89 9.23 10.76
CA PHE A 67 4.61 7.95 10.76
C PHE A 67 3.88 6.85 11.53
N LYS A 68 3.22 7.16 12.65
CA LYS A 68 2.40 6.18 13.38
C LYS A 68 1.30 5.61 12.47
N LEU A 69 0.68 6.45 11.66
CA LEU A 69 -0.34 6.05 10.67
C LEU A 69 0.25 5.27 9.50
N LEU A 70 1.47 5.60 9.05
CA LEU A 70 2.22 4.79 8.08
C LEU A 70 2.75 3.49 8.69
N GLY A 71 2.61 3.28 10.00
CA GLY A 71 3.12 2.10 10.70
C GLY A 71 2.65 0.76 10.10
N PRO A 72 1.35 0.53 9.87
CA PRO A 72 0.85 -0.67 9.19
C PRO A 72 1.39 -0.83 7.76
N VAL A 73 1.49 0.28 7.01
CA VAL A 73 2.05 0.29 5.65
C VAL A 73 3.54 -0.08 5.67
N GLY A 74 4.32 0.50 6.57
CA GLY A 74 5.73 0.19 6.77
C GLY A 74 5.95 -1.28 7.17
N LEU A 75 5.08 -1.83 8.02
CA LEU A 75 5.10 -3.24 8.38
C LEU A 75 4.81 -4.14 7.17
N ALA A 76 3.82 -3.79 6.34
CA ALA A 76 3.49 -4.53 5.13
C ALA A 76 4.65 -4.52 4.11
N ILE A 77 5.26 -3.33 3.90
CA ILE A 77 6.45 -3.17 3.05
C ILE A 77 7.62 -4.03 3.56
N PHE A 78 7.85 -4.03 4.87
CA PHE A 78 8.89 -4.84 5.49
C PHE A 78 8.68 -6.34 5.26
N ILE A 79 7.47 -6.85 5.55
CA ILE A 79 7.13 -8.28 5.38
C ILE A 79 7.27 -8.69 3.91
N PHE A 80 6.78 -7.86 2.98
CA PHE A 80 6.91 -8.10 1.56
C PHE A 80 8.38 -8.11 1.10
N GLY A 81 9.19 -7.18 1.61
CA GLY A 81 10.64 -7.12 1.36
C GLY A 81 11.34 -8.39 1.83
N VAL A 82 11.06 -8.88 3.05
CA VAL A 82 11.63 -10.14 3.57
C VAL A 82 11.23 -11.32 2.70
N PHE A 83 9.96 -11.40 2.30
CA PHE A 83 9.48 -12.46 1.42
C PHE A 83 10.22 -12.47 0.07
N LEU A 84 10.37 -11.30 -0.58
CA LEU A 84 11.11 -11.17 -1.84
C LEU A 84 12.60 -11.52 -1.67
N PHE A 85 13.21 -11.13 -0.55
CA PHE A 85 14.59 -11.47 -0.25
C PHE A 85 14.78 -12.99 -0.15
N VAL A 86 13.92 -13.68 0.61
CA VAL A 86 13.98 -15.15 0.74
C VAL A 86 13.80 -15.82 -0.62
N LEU A 87 12.81 -15.38 -1.40
CA LEU A 87 12.55 -15.93 -2.73
C LEU A 87 13.78 -15.79 -3.65
N THR A 88 14.33 -14.59 -3.76
CA THR A 88 15.46 -14.30 -4.66
C THR A 88 16.77 -14.93 -4.18
N PHE A 89 16.99 -14.97 -2.86
CA PHE A 89 18.10 -15.67 -2.23
C PHE A 89 18.07 -17.17 -2.55
N CYS A 90 16.93 -17.84 -2.36
CA CYS A 90 16.76 -19.24 -2.73
C CYS A 90 17.04 -19.49 -4.21
N GLY A 91 16.61 -18.59 -5.10
CA GLY A 91 16.89 -18.67 -6.54
C GLY A 91 18.37 -18.60 -6.88
N ILE A 92 19.08 -17.57 -6.37
CA ILE A 92 20.51 -17.37 -6.65
C ILE A 92 21.35 -18.51 -6.04
N PHE A 93 21.21 -18.76 -4.74
CA PHE A 93 22.02 -19.77 -4.05
C PHE A 93 21.62 -21.20 -4.44
N GLY A 94 20.36 -21.45 -4.81
CA GLY A 94 19.93 -22.73 -5.37
C GLY A 94 20.66 -23.07 -6.66
N VAL A 95 20.88 -22.08 -7.53
CA VAL A 95 21.65 -22.25 -8.77
C VAL A 95 23.16 -22.31 -8.49
N CYS A 96 23.71 -21.33 -7.77
CA CYS A 96 25.15 -21.21 -7.52
C CYS A 96 25.73 -22.37 -6.71
N CYS A 97 25.03 -22.80 -5.66
CA CYS A 97 25.45 -23.92 -4.81
C CYS A 97 24.99 -25.28 -5.36
N LYS A 98 24.29 -25.32 -6.51
CA LYS A 98 23.63 -26.51 -7.05
C LYS A 98 22.76 -27.26 -6.02
N SER A 99 22.18 -26.51 -5.07
CA SER A 99 21.39 -27.06 -3.97
C SER A 99 19.96 -27.33 -4.42
N LYS A 100 19.57 -28.61 -4.45
CA LYS A 100 18.21 -29.04 -4.82
C LYS A 100 17.15 -28.52 -3.85
N VAL A 101 17.49 -28.43 -2.58
CA VAL A 101 16.56 -27.94 -1.54
C VAL A 101 16.25 -26.47 -1.80
N LEU A 102 17.27 -25.61 -1.93
CA LEU A 102 17.08 -24.17 -2.18
C LEU A 102 16.37 -23.90 -3.51
N LEU A 103 16.77 -24.59 -4.58
CA LEU A 103 16.14 -24.45 -5.89
C LEU A 103 14.70 -25.00 -5.90
N GLY A 104 14.44 -26.06 -5.15
CA GLY A 104 13.10 -26.61 -4.94
C GLY A 104 12.21 -25.64 -4.16
N THR A 105 12.70 -25.04 -3.08
CA THR A 105 11.99 -23.98 -2.34
C THR A 105 11.67 -22.80 -3.24
N TYR A 106 12.63 -22.35 -4.06
CA TYR A 106 12.40 -21.28 -5.03
C TYR A 106 11.28 -21.64 -6.03
N ALA A 107 11.31 -22.83 -6.62
CA ALA A 107 10.28 -23.30 -7.54
C ALA A 107 8.90 -23.37 -6.87
N THR A 108 8.82 -23.92 -5.66
CA THR A 108 7.57 -24.01 -4.89
C THR A 108 7.00 -22.63 -4.58
N LEU A 109 7.83 -21.69 -4.11
CA LEU A 109 7.39 -20.32 -3.84
C LEU A 109 6.87 -19.62 -5.10
N LEU A 110 7.55 -19.80 -6.24
CA LEU A 110 7.06 -19.27 -7.52
C LEU A 110 5.74 -19.88 -7.98
N LEU A 111 5.53 -21.18 -7.77
CA LEU A 111 4.26 -21.83 -8.08
C LEU A 111 3.12 -21.32 -7.20
N VAL A 112 3.37 -21.14 -5.90
CA VAL A 112 2.40 -20.54 -4.96
C VAL A 112 2.06 -19.11 -5.41
N LEU A 113 3.07 -18.31 -5.78
CA LEU A 113 2.85 -16.96 -6.32
C LEU A 113 2.07 -16.97 -7.62
N PHE A 114 2.39 -17.87 -8.54
CA PHE A 114 1.67 -18.01 -9.80
C PHE A 114 0.18 -18.29 -9.55
N LEU A 115 -0.13 -19.24 -8.66
CA LEU A 115 -1.51 -19.57 -8.31
C LEU A 115 -2.24 -18.39 -7.63
N ALA A 116 -1.57 -17.70 -6.70
CA ALA A 116 -2.14 -16.53 -6.05
C ALA A 116 -2.43 -15.40 -7.06
N LEU A 117 -1.46 -15.10 -7.93
CA LEU A 117 -1.62 -14.11 -8.99
C LEU A 117 -2.71 -14.51 -9.99
N LEU A 118 -2.88 -15.80 -10.25
CA LEU A 118 -3.88 -16.30 -11.19
C LEU A 118 -5.29 -16.05 -10.63
N ILE A 119 -5.49 -16.38 -9.35
CA ILE A 119 -6.75 -16.12 -8.65
C ILE A 119 -7.03 -14.61 -8.63
N VAL A 120 -6.05 -13.79 -8.24
CA VAL A 120 -6.20 -12.32 -8.20
C VAL A 120 -6.55 -11.76 -9.57
N THR A 121 -5.87 -12.21 -10.62
CA THR A 121 -6.11 -11.73 -12.00
C THR A 121 -7.49 -12.12 -12.51
N ILE A 122 -7.95 -13.35 -12.23
CA ILE A 122 -9.30 -13.80 -12.60
C ILE A 122 -10.36 -12.99 -11.84
N VAL A 123 -10.20 -12.81 -10.52
CA VAL A 123 -11.15 -12.06 -9.70
C VAL A 123 -11.19 -10.60 -10.14
N PHE A 124 -10.04 -9.97 -10.34
CA PHE A 124 -9.95 -8.59 -10.82
C PHE A 124 -10.58 -8.42 -12.21
N GLY A 125 -10.31 -9.35 -13.14
CA GLY A 125 -10.84 -9.29 -14.50
C GLY A 125 -12.33 -9.62 -14.64
N THR A 126 -12.89 -10.45 -13.75
CA THR A 126 -14.30 -10.89 -13.83
C THR A 126 -15.23 -10.19 -12.85
N ARG A 127 -14.71 -9.69 -11.72
CA ARG A 127 -15.49 -9.10 -10.62
C ARG A 127 -14.94 -7.72 -10.24
N ALA A 128 -14.71 -6.87 -11.25
CA ALA A 128 -14.21 -5.51 -11.04
C ALA A 128 -15.11 -4.69 -10.09
N SER A 129 -16.43 -4.86 -10.15
CA SER A 129 -17.39 -4.19 -9.26
C SER A 129 -17.25 -4.64 -7.80
N TRP A 130 -17.06 -5.94 -7.57
CA TRP A 130 -16.80 -6.46 -6.22
C TRP A 130 -15.47 -5.93 -5.69
N PHE A 131 -14.41 -5.96 -6.50
CA PHE A 131 -13.12 -5.39 -6.11
C PHE A 131 -13.24 -3.91 -5.75
N ARG A 132 -13.91 -3.11 -6.59
CA ARG A 132 -14.23 -1.71 -6.31
C ARG A 132 -14.92 -1.55 -4.95
N SER A 133 -15.95 -2.36 -4.67
CA SER A 133 -16.66 -2.31 -3.38
C SER A 133 -15.75 -2.60 -2.18
N GLN A 134 -14.82 -3.55 -2.30
CA GLN A 134 -13.88 -3.86 -1.22
C GLN A 134 -12.91 -2.70 -0.97
N VAL A 135 -12.43 -2.05 -2.04
CA VAL A 135 -11.57 -0.87 -1.89
C VAL A 135 -12.37 0.31 -1.30
N GLN A 136 -13.63 0.47 -1.69
CA GLN A 136 -14.52 1.50 -1.13
C GLN A 136 -14.79 1.30 0.36
N GLU A 137 -14.99 0.06 0.80
CA GLU A 137 -15.10 -0.29 2.22
C GLU A 137 -13.81 0.00 2.98
N ILE A 138 -12.65 -0.39 2.46
CA ILE A 138 -11.36 -0.07 3.10
C ILE A 138 -11.17 1.45 3.21
N PHE A 139 -11.56 2.20 2.17
CA PHE A 139 -11.51 3.66 2.18
C PHE A 139 -12.49 4.27 3.20
N LYS A 140 -13.70 3.70 3.32
CA LYS A 140 -14.67 4.07 4.35
C LYS A 140 -14.10 3.82 5.74
N THR A 141 -13.64 2.61 6.04
CA THR A 141 -13.03 2.26 7.33
C THR A 141 -11.86 3.20 7.64
N PHE A 142 -11.01 3.51 6.67
CA PHE A 142 -9.93 4.46 6.84
C PHE A 142 -10.43 5.86 7.24
N ILE A 143 -11.42 6.42 6.55
CA ILE A 143 -12.02 7.72 6.91
C ILE A 143 -12.64 7.64 8.30
N VAL A 144 -13.49 6.65 8.55
CA VAL A 144 -14.25 6.52 9.80
C VAL A 144 -13.35 6.31 11.01
N GLU A 145 -12.29 5.50 10.91
CA GLU A 145 -11.39 5.24 12.03
C GLU A 145 -10.33 6.33 12.22
N SER A 146 -9.90 6.99 11.15
CA SER A 146 -8.80 7.96 11.20
C SER A 146 -9.27 9.40 11.43
N TYR A 147 -10.51 9.72 11.08
CA TYR A 147 -11.05 11.08 11.23
C TYR A 147 -11.27 11.40 12.71
N LYS A 148 -10.62 12.45 13.20
CA LYS A 148 -10.74 12.93 14.58
C LYS A 148 -11.26 14.34 14.58
N MET A 149 -12.30 14.58 15.35
CA MET A 149 -12.95 15.88 15.40
C MET A 149 -12.80 16.52 16.78
N ASP A 150 -12.33 17.77 16.82
CA ASP A 150 -12.29 18.56 18.05
C ASP A 150 -13.59 19.38 18.24
N ASN A 151 -13.67 20.12 19.35
CA ASN A 151 -14.89 20.81 19.80
C ASN A 151 -15.45 21.88 18.84
N ASP A 152 -14.63 22.42 17.93
CA ASP A 152 -15.05 23.43 16.94
C ASP A 152 -15.11 22.87 15.50
N ASN A 153 -15.23 21.55 15.35
CA ASN A 153 -15.27 20.88 14.04
C ASN A 153 -14.06 21.18 13.14
N GLN A 154 -12.94 21.54 13.78
CA GLN A 154 -11.62 21.72 13.21
C GLN A 154 -10.70 20.72 13.89
N SER A 155 -9.77 20.15 13.16
CA SER A 155 -8.84 19.16 13.68
C SER A 155 -7.40 19.53 13.36
N SER A 156 -6.52 19.41 14.35
CA SER A 156 -5.08 19.51 14.13
C SER A 156 -4.47 18.21 13.61
N ASP A 157 -5.26 17.11 13.56
CA ASP A 157 -4.81 15.81 13.07
C ASP A 157 -4.51 15.87 11.55
N PRO A 158 -3.28 15.55 11.10
CA PRO A 158 -2.88 15.68 9.70
C PRO A 158 -3.73 14.86 8.72
N ILE A 159 -4.27 13.72 9.14
CA ILE A 159 -5.12 12.89 8.27
C ILE A 159 -6.50 13.49 8.15
N THR A 160 -7.04 14.00 9.25
CA THR A 160 -8.29 14.73 9.22
C THR A 160 -8.19 15.93 8.27
N GLN A 161 -7.09 16.69 8.33
CA GLN A 161 -6.84 17.80 7.40
C GLN A 161 -6.69 17.34 5.94
N LEU A 162 -6.03 16.20 5.70
CA LEU A 162 -5.94 15.62 4.36
C LEU A 162 -7.32 15.20 3.83
N ILE A 163 -8.13 14.56 4.67
CA ILE A 163 -9.51 14.19 4.33
C ILE A 163 -10.31 15.47 4.04
N ASP A 164 -10.21 16.49 4.90
CA ASP A 164 -10.88 17.78 4.72
C ASP A 164 -10.51 18.45 3.39
N MET A 165 -9.22 18.44 3.05
CA MET A 165 -8.71 18.94 1.79
C MET A 165 -9.27 18.16 0.60
N ILE A 166 -9.33 16.83 0.68
CA ILE A 166 -9.93 15.99 -0.37
C ILE A 166 -11.41 16.34 -0.53
N GLN A 167 -12.16 16.41 0.56
CA GLN A 167 -13.60 16.70 0.55
C GLN A 167 -13.91 18.06 -0.09
N GLN A 168 -13.16 19.09 0.27
CA GLN A 168 -13.31 20.43 -0.30
C GLN A 168 -12.88 20.49 -1.77
N ASN A 169 -11.72 19.93 -2.12
CA ASN A 169 -11.19 20.01 -3.48
C ASN A 169 -12.01 19.18 -4.47
N GLN A 170 -12.49 18.02 -4.04
CA GLN A 170 -13.28 17.10 -4.87
C GLN A 170 -14.79 17.31 -4.71
N ARG A 171 -15.22 18.24 -3.84
CA ARG A 171 -16.63 18.57 -3.57
C ARG A 171 -17.45 17.33 -3.26
N CYS A 172 -16.99 16.57 -2.28
CA CYS A 172 -17.54 15.28 -1.87
C CYS A 172 -17.56 15.18 -0.33
N CYS A 173 -18.24 14.17 0.21
CA CYS A 173 -18.32 13.93 1.65
C CYS A 173 -18.35 12.42 1.96
N GLY A 174 -17.48 11.97 2.85
CA GLY A 174 -17.33 10.56 3.22
C GLY A 174 -16.77 9.68 2.09
N SER A 175 -16.78 8.37 2.29
CA SER A 175 -16.42 7.39 1.24
C SER A 175 -17.59 7.19 0.27
N TYR A 176 -18.75 6.77 0.81
CA TYR A 176 -20.00 6.58 0.09
C TYR A 176 -20.82 7.86 0.07
N ASN A 177 -20.98 8.48 1.23
CA ASN A 177 -21.70 9.73 1.45
C ASN A 177 -21.51 10.18 2.91
N TYR A 178 -22.17 11.27 3.29
CA TYR A 178 -22.06 11.83 4.64
C TYR A 178 -22.43 10.88 5.80
N GLN A 179 -23.25 9.84 5.55
CA GLN A 179 -23.68 8.91 6.59
C GLN A 179 -22.53 8.08 7.15
N ASP A 180 -21.41 7.97 6.44
CA ASP A 180 -20.21 7.30 6.94
C ASP A 180 -19.76 7.89 8.29
N TYR A 181 -19.93 9.20 8.49
CA TYR A 181 -19.58 9.88 9.74
C TYR A 181 -20.47 9.49 10.92
N THR A 182 -21.63 8.88 10.70
CA THR A 182 -22.46 8.37 11.81
C THR A 182 -21.83 7.17 12.53
N GLU A 183 -20.92 6.45 11.85
CA GLU A 183 -20.18 5.33 12.43
C GLU A 183 -18.94 5.79 13.22
N ASN A 184 -18.51 7.04 13.02
CA ASN A 184 -17.34 7.61 13.69
C ASN A 184 -17.66 8.02 15.14
N GLU A 185 -16.80 7.61 16.07
CA GLU A 185 -16.99 7.86 17.51
C GLU A 185 -16.92 9.34 17.90
N SER A 186 -16.10 10.15 17.21
CA SER A 186 -16.00 11.60 17.49
C SER A 186 -17.28 12.35 17.17
N PHE A 187 -18.09 11.88 16.21
CA PHE A 187 -19.38 12.48 15.87
C PHE A 187 -20.50 12.07 16.83
N LYS A 188 -20.44 10.87 17.42
CA LYS A 188 -21.46 10.39 18.38
C LYS A 188 -21.57 11.25 19.64
N ALA A 189 -20.49 11.90 20.03
CA ALA A 189 -20.43 12.75 21.21
C ALA A 189 -20.78 14.23 20.94
N GLN A 190 -21.05 14.61 19.69
CA GLN A 190 -21.23 16.01 19.28
C GLN A 190 -22.62 16.29 18.66
N SER A 191 -22.97 17.57 18.53
CA SER A 191 -24.24 18.01 17.91
C SER A 191 -24.14 18.22 16.39
N TYR A 192 -23.02 17.79 15.79
CA TYR A 192 -22.75 17.94 14.36
C TYR A 192 -22.93 16.59 13.68
N ASN A 193 -23.47 16.62 12.46
CA ASN A 193 -23.73 15.43 11.67
C ASN A 193 -22.65 15.20 10.61
N ILE A 194 -21.93 16.25 10.21
CA ILE A 194 -20.89 16.20 9.18
C ILE A 194 -19.70 17.11 9.52
N PRO A 195 -18.50 16.79 8.97
CA PRO A 195 -17.37 17.71 8.95
C PRO A 195 -17.70 19.09 8.36
N ALA A 196 -17.00 20.11 8.82
CA ALA A 196 -17.02 21.43 8.17
C ALA A 196 -16.59 21.34 6.69
N SER A 197 -15.63 20.47 6.39
CA SER A 197 -15.12 20.23 5.04
C SER A 197 -16.12 19.53 4.09
N CYS A 198 -17.26 19.04 4.59
CA CYS A 198 -18.34 18.56 3.74
C CYS A 198 -19.29 19.67 3.27
N CYS A 199 -19.18 20.88 3.84
CA CYS A 199 -20.03 22.03 3.52
C CYS A 199 -19.47 22.83 2.35
N ALA A 200 -20.36 23.47 1.58
CA ALA A 200 -19.94 24.36 0.49
C ALA A 200 -19.20 25.59 1.04
N ASP A 201 -19.64 26.10 2.18
CA ASP A 201 -18.92 27.04 3.03
C ASP A 201 -18.56 26.34 4.35
N PRO A 202 -17.26 26.06 4.61
CA PRO A 202 -16.83 25.42 5.85
C PRO A 202 -17.20 26.19 7.12
N THR A 203 -17.49 27.49 7.03
CA THR A 203 -17.85 28.32 8.18
C THR A 203 -19.35 28.28 8.52
N ASP A 204 -20.18 27.68 7.66
CA ASP A 204 -21.63 27.56 7.88
C ASP A 204 -21.93 26.52 8.98
N LYS A 205 -22.03 26.99 10.22
CA LYS A 205 -22.39 26.14 11.38
C LYS A 205 -23.77 25.48 11.23
N ASN A 206 -24.69 26.07 10.46
CA ASN A 206 -25.98 25.42 10.21
C ASN A 206 -25.81 24.20 9.32
N CYS A 207 -24.88 24.23 8.36
CA CYS A 207 -24.56 23.08 7.53
C CYS A 207 -23.99 21.90 8.34
N TRP A 208 -23.15 22.17 9.35
CA TRP A 208 -22.54 21.12 10.17
C TRP A 208 -23.58 20.23 10.87
N SER A 209 -24.68 20.84 11.35
CA SER A 209 -25.76 20.13 12.04
C SER A 209 -26.94 19.79 11.13
N LYS A 210 -27.24 20.60 10.11
CA LYS A 210 -28.38 20.44 9.20
C LYS A 210 -27.92 20.55 7.75
N PRO A 211 -27.17 19.55 7.24
CA PRO A 211 -26.75 19.55 5.85
C PRO A 211 -27.96 19.45 4.92
N THR A 212 -27.92 20.20 3.82
CA THR A 212 -28.87 20.15 2.69
C THR A 212 -28.08 20.05 1.39
N SER A 213 -28.67 19.51 0.32
CA SER A 213 -27.98 19.41 -0.97
C SER A 213 -27.62 20.76 -1.60
N MET A 214 -28.10 21.87 -1.03
CA MET A 214 -27.79 23.23 -1.48
C MET A 214 -26.58 23.83 -0.75
N ASN A 215 -26.33 23.45 0.51
CA ASN A 215 -25.23 24.01 1.31
C ASN A 215 -24.11 22.98 1.60
N SER A 216 -24.22 21.74 1.12
CA SER A 216 -23.21 20.70 1.34
C SER A 216 -23.07 19.72 0.18
N TYR A 217 -21.98 18.96 0.21
CA TYR A 217 -21.67 17.89 -0.74
C TYR A 217 -22.14 16.51 -0.26
N MET A 218 -23.15 16.46 0.62
CA MET A 218 -23.45 15.26 1.42
C MET A 218 -23.79 14.00 0.59
N ASN A 219 -24.30 14.17 -0.63
CA ASN A 219 -24.77 13.07 -1.48
C ASN A 219 -23.70 12.50 -2.40
N THR A 220 -22.50 13.09 -2.42
CA THR A 220 -21.42 12.72 -3.34
C THR A 220 -20.30 12.09 -2.54
N GLY A 221 -20.12 10.78 -2.66
CA GLY A 221 -19.01 10.05 -2.03
C GLY A 221 -17.66 10.41 -2.65
N CYS A 222 -16.64 10.59 -1.80
CA CYS A 222 -15.30 10.90 -2.29
C CYS A 222 -14.66 9.73 -3.02
N PHE A 223 -15.02 8.49 -2.68
CA PHE A 223 -14.48 7.32 -3.34
C PHE A 223 -14.83 7.30 -4.83
N ASP A 224 -16.07 7.60 -5.19
CA ASP A 224 -16.51 7.56 -6.59
C ASP A 224 -15.74 8.57 -7.45
N THR A 225 -15.52 9.76 -6.90
CA THR A 225 -14.77 10.85 -7.57
C THR A 225 -13.31 10.47 -7.79
N LEU A 226 -12.65 9.90 -6.76
CA LEU A 226 -11.27 9.44 -6.85
C LEU A 226 -11.13 8.19 -7.73
N TRP A 227 -12.10 7.28 -7.65
CA TRP A 227 -12.08 6.02 -8.39
C TRP A 227 -12.14 6.26 -9.89
N ASN A 228 -12.90 7.25 -10.36
CA ASN A 228 -12.99 7.52 -11.80
C ASN A 228 -11.62 7.82 -12.44
N VAL A 229 -10.70 8.47 -11.71
CA VAL A 229 -9.32 8.71 -12.17
C VAL A 229 -8.51 7.42 -12.25
N ILE A 230 -8.75 6.49 -11.31
CA ILE A 230 -8.08 5.19 -11.27
C ILE A 230 -8.66 4.25 -12.34
N ASP A 231 -9.98 4.30 -12.57
CA ASP A 231 -10.73 3.44 -13.48
C ASP A 231 -10.18 3.51 -14.90
N GLU A 232 -9.83 4.72 -15.34
CA GLU A 232 -9.20 4.97 -16.64
C GLU A 232 -7.89 4.19 -16.84
N ASN A 233 -7.18 3.90 -15.74
CA ASN A 233 -5.89 3.22 -15.73
C ASN A 233 -5.96 1.76 -15.26
N LEU A 234 -7.14 1.21 -14.92
CA LEU A 234 -7.28 -0.18 -14.44
C LEU A 234 -6.81 -1.21 -15.47
N LYS A 235 -6.87 -0.88 -16.76
CA LYS A 235 -6.31 -1.74 -17.82
C LYS A 235 -4.80 -1.93 -17.68
N ILE A 236 -4.08 -0.89 -17.25
CA ILE A 236 -2.63 -0.96 -17.00
C ILE A 236 -2.35 -1.95 -15.87
N VAL A 237 -3.14 -1.90 -14.79
CA VAL A 237 -3.04 -2.84 -13.67
C VAL A 237 -3.24 -4.28 -14.14
N LEU A 238 -4.24 -4.53 -15.00
CA LEU A 238 -4.47 -5.86 -15.58
C LEU A 238 -3.26 -6.33 -16.41
N TYR A 239 -2.67 -5.48 -17.25
CA TYR A 239 -1.48 -5.84 -18.03
C TYR A 239 -0.28 -6.17 -17.13
N ILE A 240 -0.08 -5.42 -16.04
CA ILE A 240 0.97 -5.71 -15.06
C ILE A 240 0.75 -7.07 -14.40
N LEU A 241 -0.50 -7.39 -13.99
CA LEU A 241 -0.85 -8.68 -13.41
C LEU A 241 -0.57 -9.85 -14.38
N ILE A 242 -0.98 -9.72 -15.64
CA ILE A 242 -0.72 -10.73 -16.68
C ILE A 242 0.79 -10.88 -16.92
N GLY A 243 1.55 -9.78 -16.96
CA GLY A 243 3.01 -9.82 -17.11
C GLY A 243 3.69 -10.56 -15.96
N MET A 244 3.30 -10.28 -14.71
CA MET A 244 3.80 -10.99 -13.53
C MET A 244 3.44 -12.47 -13.53
N LEU A 245 2.25 -12.83 -14.01
CA LEU A 245 1.83 -14.22 -14.20
C LEU A 245 2.72 -14.97 -15.17
N VAL A 246 2.97 -14.40 -16.35
CA VAL A 246 3.85 -15.03 -17.36
C VAL A 246 5.26 -15.16 -16.82
N LEU A 247 5.80 -14.11 -16.20
CA LEU A 247 7.16 -14.11 -15.67
C LEU A 247 7.35 -15.14 -14.54
N SER A 248 6.42 -15.21 -13.59
CA SER A 248 6.45 -16.17 -12.48
C SER A 248 6.39 -17.62 -12.99
N PHE A 249 5.51 -17.90 -13.97
CA PHE A 249 5.42 -19.22 -14.59
C PHE A 249 6.71 -19.60 -15.32
N LEU A 250 7.28 -18.69 -16.11
CA LEU A 250 8.53 -18.93 -16.83
C LEU A 250 9.67 -19.26 -15.86
N PHE A 251 9.82 -18.52 -14.76
CA PHE A 251 10.84 -18.83 -13.76
C PHE A 251 10.60 -20.16 -13.04
N ALA A 252 9.34 -20.51 -12.75
CA ALA A 252 9.01 -21.78 -12.15
C ALA A 252 9.44 -22.94 -13.07
N VAL A 253 9.12 -22.85 -14.37
CA VAL A 253 9.52 -23.85 -15.37
C VAL A 253 11.04 -23.97 -15.48
N LEU A 254 11.77 -22.83 -15.53
CA LEU A 254 13.23 -22.84 -15.57
C LEU A 254 13.84 -23.47 -14.30
N ALA A 255 13.30 -23.17 -13.13
CA ALA A 255 13.75 -23.73 -11.86
C ALA A 255 13.51 -25.25 -11.80
N ILE A 256 12.32 -25.72 -12.21
CA ILE A 256 11.99 -27.16 -12.26
C ILE A 256 12.87 -27.88 -13.29
N TYR A 257 13.12 -27.27 -14.45
CA TYR A 257 14.05 -27.81 -15.44
C TYR A 257 15.47 -27.98 -14.86
N LEU A 258 15.99 -26.98 -14.14
CA LEU A 258 17.30 -27.10 -13.48
C LEU A 258 17.29 -28.14 -12.35
N LEU A 259 16.21 -28.20 -11.56
CA LEU A 259 16.05 -29.15 -10.47
C LEU A 259 16.08 -30.60 -10.98
N THR A 260 15.32 -30.91 -12.04
CA THR A 260 15.31 -32.24 -12.66
C THR A 260 16.65 -32.62 -13.26
N ARG A 261 17.40 -31.64 -13.81
CA ARG A 261 18.77 -31.85 -14.28
C ARG A 261 19.73 -32.18 -13.14
N TYR A 262 19.70 -31.44 -12.05
CA TYR A 262 20.53 -31.73 -10.87
C TYR A 262 20.17 -33.07 -10.23
N ALA A 263 18.88 -33.44 -10.22
CA ALA A 263 18.44 -34.76 -9.75
C ALA A 263 19.04 -35.90 -10.60
N ARG A 264 19.00 -35.76 -11.92
CA ARG A 264 19.56 -36.75 -12.84
C ARG A 264 21.08 -36.87 -12.72
N GLU A 265 21.80 -35.77 -12.55
CA GLU A 265 23.26 -35.78 -12.41
C GLU A 265 23.72 -36.53 -11.16
N GLU A 266 22.99 -36.41 -10.05
CA GLU A 266 23.31 -37.16 -8.82
C GLU A 266 23.05 -38.66 -8.98
N LEU A 267 21.96 -39.05 -9.66
CA LEU A 267 21.66 -40.46 -9.96
C LEU A 267 22.68 -41.11 -10.90
N LEU A 268 23.37 -40.34 -11.76
CA LEU A 268 24.40 -40.86 -12.65
C LEU A 268 25.78 -40.98 -11.97
N MET A 269 25.94 -40.43 -10.76
CA MET A 269 27.18 -40.51 -9.97
C MET A 269 27.16 -41.63 -8.92
N VAL A 270 26.04 -42.37 -8.81
CA VAL A 270 25.87 -43.56 -7.97
C VAL A 270 25.90 -44.80 -8.88
#